data_AF-A0A1Q6RRB1-F1
#
_entry.id   AF-A0A1Q6RRB1-F1
#
_cell.length_a   1.000
_cell.length_b   1.000
_cell.length_c   1.000
_cell.angle_alpha   90.00
_cell.angle_beta   90.00
_cell.angle_gamma   90.00
#
_symmetry.space_group_name_H-M   'P 1'
#
loop_
_entity.id
_entity.type
_entity.pdbx_description
1 polymer ?
#
loop_
_entity_poly.entity_id
_entity_poly.type
_entity_poly.pdbx_seq_one_letter_code
_entity_poly.pdbx_strand_id
1 'polypeptide(L)'
;MPRCPMRSSKKRSCRTLCGHHHEPLTDEGYIPCVSLLDFQKTGGKLDMTAYCRALDFGCKAYVNLVMLHLIQKEIAEKTGIPCGKLILIVKSAHFYLRDREKVLAIIEKVH
;
A
#
# COMPACT_ATOMS: atom_id res chain seq x y z
N MET A 1 8.67 4.75 -33.25
CA MET A 1 7.71 4.15 -32.29
C MET A 1 6.36 4.84 -32.46
N PRO A 2 5.27 4.13 -32.79
CA PRO A 2 3.99 4.79 -33.03
C PRO A 2 3.40 5.26 -31.69
N ARG A 3 3.04 6.54 -31.63
CA ARG A 3 2.42 7.17 -30.45
C ARG A 3 1.01 6.60 -30.29
N CYS A 4 0.70 6.11 -29.09
CA CYS A 4 -0.64 5.66 -28.73
C CYS A 4 -1.62 6.84 -28.77
N PRO A 5 -2.75 6.75 -29.50
CA PRO A 5 -3.66 7.87 -29.65
C PRO A 5 -4.43 8.11 -28.34
N MET A 6 -4.36 9.35 -27.83
CA MET A 6 -5.18 9.77 -26.69
C MET A 6 -6.66 9.76 -27.08
N ARG A 7 -7.39 8.73 -26.65
CA ARG A 7 -8.85 8.66 -26.80
C ARG A 7 -9.52 9.43 -25.66
N SER A 8 -10.22 10.49 -26.02
CA SER A 8 -11.00 11.37 -25.14
C SER A 8 -12.29 10.69 -24.64
N SER A 9 -12.18 9.75 -23.71
CA SER A 9 -13.32 9.31 -22.89
C SER A 9 -13.30 10.04 -21.55
N LYS A 10 -14.36 10.80 -21.27
CA LYS A 10 -14.71 11.49 -20.02
C LYS A 10 -14.31 10.69 -18.75
N LYS A 11 -13.06 10.83 -18.26
CA LYS A 11 -12.56 10.18 -17.01
C LYS A 11 -13.11 10.92 -15.78
N ARG A 12 -14.40 10.75 -15.46
CA ARG A 12 -15.06 11.44 -14.33
C ARG A 12 -15.05 10.69 -12.99
N SER A 13 -14.41 9.52 -12.86
CA SER A 13 -14.43 8.77 -11.59
C SER A 13 -13.11 8.18 -11.08
N CYS A 14 -12.07 7.98 -11.90
CA CYS A 14 -10.78 7.46 -11.40
C CYS A 14 -9.68 8.51 -11.58
N ARG A 15 -9.33 9.19 -10.48
CA ARG A 15 -8.04 9.89 -10.34
C ARG A 15 -7.12 8.94 -9.59
N THR A 16 -6.55 7.99 -10.31
CA THR A 16 -5.57 7.02 -9.80
C THR A 16 -4.22 7.71 -9.76
N LEU A 17 -3.61 7.83 -8.57
CA LEU A 17 -2.22 8.25 -8.42
C LEU A 17 -1.42 7.03 -7.99
N CYS A 18 -0.38 6.71 -8.76
CA CYS A 18 0.37 5.47 -8.65
C CYS A 18 1.85 5.80 -8.37
N GLY A 19 2.35 5.46 -7.19
CA GLY A 19 3.76 5.63 -6.81
C GLY A 19 4.49 4.30 -6.85
N HIS A 20 5.49 4.16 -7.72
CA HIS A 20 6.35 2.97 -7.81
C HIS A 20 7.59 3.16 -6.94
N HIS A 21 7.93 2.14 -6.16
CA HIS A 21 9.09 2.17 -5.26
C HIS A 21 10.28 1.35 -5.75
N HIS A 22 10.12 0.58 -6.82
CA HIS A 22 11.17 -0.26 -7.40
C HIS A 22 11.19 -0.14 -8.91
N GLU A 23 12.35 0.15 -9.49
CA GLU A 23 12.57 0.20 -10.92
C GLU A 23 13.51 -0.94 -11.37
N PRO A 24 12.98 -1.99 -12.02
CA PRO A 24 13.71 -3.24 -12.24
C PRO A 24 14.91 -3.14 -13.20
N LEU A 25 15.07 -2.02 -13.91
CA LEU A 25 16.16 -1.82 -14.86
C LEU A 25 17.33 -1.03 -14.28
N THR A 26 17.15 -0.44 -13.09
CA THR A 26 18.08 0.55 -12.51
C THR A 26 18.37 0.26 -11.04
N ASP A 27 17.43 -0.36 -10.31
CA ASP A 27 17.62 -0.78 -8.92
C ASP A 27 18.30 -2.15 -8.83
N GLU A 28 19.63 -2.16 -8.69
CA GLU A 28 20.45 -3.36 -8.41
C GLU A 28 20.55 -3.67 -6.90
N GLY A 29 19.98 -2.81 -6.04
CA GLY A 29 20.14 -2.84 -4.60
C GLY A 29 18.99 -3.51 -3.84
N TYR A 30 18.63 -2.93 -2.69
CA TYR A 30 17.56 -3.44 -1.85
C TYR A 30 16.18 -3.32 -2.54
N ILE A 31 15.54 -4.46 -2.82
CA ILE A 31 14.18 -4.48 -3.37
C ILE A 31 13.17 -4.18 -2.25
N PRO A 32 12.39 -3.09 -2.33
CA PRO A 32 11.47 -2.70 -1.28
C PRO A 32 10.31 -3.70 -1.11
N CYS A 33 9.82 -3.79 0.12
CA CYS A 33 8.72 -4.66 0.49
C CYS A 33 7.36 -4.13 0.00
N VAL A 34 7.16 -2.81 0.08
CA VAL A 34 6.04 -2.09 -0.53
C VAL A 34 6.49 -1.65 -1.91
N SER A 35 5.80 -2.11 -2.94
CA SER A 35 6.21 -1.90 -4.34
C SER A 35 5.38 -0.81 -5.01
N LEU A 36 4.12 -0.63 -4.58
CA LEU A 36 3.20 0.33 -5.18
C LEU A 36 2.22 0.91 -4.16
N LEU A 37 2.01 2.22 -4.22
CA LEU A 37 0.90 2.90 -3.58
C LEU A 37 -0.06 3.43 -4.64
N ASP A 38 -1.32 3.03 -4.56
CA ASP A 38 -2.40 3.47 -5.43
C ASP A 38 -3.44 4.25 -4.63
N PHE A 39 -3.66 5.51 -4.98
CA PHE A 39 -4.65 6.38 -4.37
C PHE A 39 -5.85 6.56 -5.29
N GLN A 40 -7.05 6.36 -4.75
CA GLN A 40 -8.30 6.49 -5.49
C GLN A 40 -9.32 7.31 -4.70
N LYS A 41 -10.06 8.19 -5.39
CA LYS A 41 -11.18 8.90 -4.78
C LYS A 41 -12.47 8.10 -4.97
N THR A 42 -12.93 7.42 -3.92
CA THR A 42 -14.13 6.57 -3.94
C THR A 42 -15.16 7.11 -2.94
N GLY A 43 -16.39 7.35 -3.39
CA GLY A 43 -17.45 7.85 -2.49
C GLY A 43 -17.10 9.18 -1.80
N GLY A 44 -16.27 10.01 -2.44
CA GLY A 44 -15.80 11.28 -1.87
C GLY A 44 -14.60 11.17 -0.92
N LYS A 45 -14.13 9.96 -0.59
CA LYS A 45 -12.99 9.71 0.29
C LYS A 45 -11.74 9.28 -0.47
N LEU A 46 -10.57 9.49 0.12
CA LEU A 46 -9.27 9.08 -0.42
C LEU A 46 -8.95 7.66 0.09
N ASP A 47 -9.24 6.66 -0.72
CA ASP A 47 -8.81 5.28 -0.47
C ASP A 47 -7.34 5.12 -0.92
N MET A 48 -6.57 4.33 -0.18
CA MET A 48 -5.20 3.94 -0.54
C MET A 48 -5.06 2.43 -0.57
N THR A 49 -4.53 1.89 -1.67
CA THR A 49 -4.15 0.48 -1.80
C THR A 49 -2.62 0.36 -1.86
N ALA A 50 -2.03 -0.35 -0.91
CA ALA A 50 -0.61 -0.67 -0.90
C ALA A 50 -0.38 -2.09 -1.42
N TYR A 51 0.41 -2.24 -2.47
CA TYR A 51 0.83 -3.53 -2.99
C TYR A 51 2.21 -3.87 -2.43
N CYS A 52 2.26 -4.99 -1.73
CA CYS A 52 3.45 -5.44 -1.02
C CYS A 52 3.88 -6.79 -1.56
N ARG A 53 5.15 -6.90 -1.95
CA ARG A 53 5.74 -8.16 -2.39
C ARG A 53 5.91 -9.14 -1.22
N ALA A 54 6.29 -8.63 -0.05
CA ALA A 54 6.37 -9.42 1.18
C ALA A 54 6.24 -8.52 2.43
N LEU A 55 5.59 -9.01 3.48
CA LEU A 55 5.53 -8.35 4.79
C LEU A 55 5.73 -9.37 5.92
N ASP A 56 6.55 -8.99 6.89
CA ASP A 56 6.79 -9.74 8.12
C ASP A 56 5.78 -9.33 9.21
N PHE A 57 4.75 -10.14 9.40
CA PHE A 57 3.70 -9.96 10.40
C PHE A 57 4.12 -10.33 11.83
N GLY A 58 5.29 -10.96 12.02
CA GLY A 58 5.84 -11.21 13.35
C GLY A 58 6.38 -9.93 14.01
N CYS A 59 6.82 -8.96 13.20
CA CYS A 59 7.50 -7.78 13.72
C CYS A 59 7.37 -6.48 12.91
N LYS A 60 7.33 -6.49 11.58
CA LYS A 60 7.48 -5.24 10.81
C LYS A 60 6.17 -4.72 10.21
N ALA A 61 5.20 -5.60 9.98
CA ALA A 61 3.95 -5.25 9.31
C ALA A 61 3.15 -4.20 10.07
N TYR A 62 3.12 -4.24 11.42
CA TYR A 62 2.36 -3.27 12.21
C TYR A 62 2.90 -1.85 12.06
N VAL A 63 4.23 -1.68 12.04
CA VAL A 63 4.85 -0.35 11.81
C VAL A 63 4.53 0.13 10.40
N ASN A 64 4.61 -0.77 9.41
CA ASN A 64 4.28 -0.44 8.03
C ASN A 64 2.82 0.02 7.89
N LEU A 65 1.87 -0.63 8.57
CA LEU A 65 0.46 -0.23 8.56
C LEU A 65 0.26 1.19 9.09
N VAL A 66 0.90 1.53 10.22
CA VAL A 66 0.82 2.88 10.80
C VAL A 66 1.42 3.89 9.84
N MET A 67 2.61 3.65 9.29
CA MET A 67 3.27 4.58 8.37
C MET A 67 2.48 4.78 7.08
N LEU A 68 1.91 3.71 6.52
CA LEU A 68 1.02 3.79 5.36
C LEU A 68 -0.20 4.66 5.65
N HIS A 69 -0.83 4.48 6.82
CA HIS A 69 -1.96 5.33 7.19
C HIS A 69 -1.56 6.79 7.37
N LEU A 70 -0.39 7.08 7.94
CA LEU A 70 0.11 8.46 8.07
C LEU A 70 0.34 9.12 6.70
N ILE A 71 0.91 8.40 5.73
CA ILE A 71 1.07 8.88 4.35
C ILE A 71 -0.30 9.21 3.73
N GLN A 72 -1.27 8.30 3.84
CA GLN A 72 -2.62 8.52 3.34
C GLN A 72 -3.27 9.75 3.99
N LYS A 73 -3.13 9.88 5.31
CA LYS A 73 -3.68 10.99 6.09
C LYS A 73 -3.06 12.33 5.68
N GLU A 74 -1.74 12.39 5.50
CA GLU A 74 -1.06 13.60 5.06
C GLU A 74 -1.54 14.06 3.67
N ILE A 75 -1.75 13.12 2.74
CA ILE A 75 -2.28 13.43 1.41
C ILE A 75 -3.76 13.86 1.50
N ALA A 76 -4.56 13.18 2.32
CA ALA A 76 -5.96 13.54 2.57
C ALA A 76 -6.08 14.99 3.10
N GLU A 77 -5.26 15.36 4.07
CA GLU A 77 -5.20 16.71 4.64
C GLU A 77 -4.79 17.76 3.60
N LYS A 78 -3.69 17.52 2.87
CA LYS A 78 -3.20 18.45 1.83
C LYS A 78 -4.16 18.64 0.67
N THR A 79 -5.01 17.64 0.38
CA THR A 79 -5.98 17.69 -0.73
C THR A 79 -7.38 18.09 -0.30
N GLY A 80 -7.65 18.20 1.01
CA GLY A 80 -8.99 18.42 1.57
C GLY A 80 -9.97 17.28 1.28
N ILE A 81 -9.48 16.08 0.97
CA ILE A 81 -10.31 14.89 0.72
C ILE A 81 -10.34 14.06 2.01
N PRO A 82 -11.51 13.70 2.55
CA PRO A 82 -11.58 12.86 3.75
C PRO A 82 -10.86 11.51 3.58
N CYS A 83 -10.19 11.04 4.63
CA CYS A 83 -9.47 9.78 4.62
C CYS A 83 -10.45 8.59 4.44
N GLY A 84 -10.11 7.68 3.54
CA GLY A 84 -10.90 6.51 3.17
C GLY A 84 -10.31 5.21 3.71
N LYS A 85 -10.53 4.12 2.97
CA LYS A 85 -10.01 2.79 3.30
C LYS A 85 -8.50 2.72 3.05
N LEU A 86 -7.80 2.02 3.94
CA LEU A 86 -6.44 1.54 3.70
C LEU A 86 -6.51 0.05 3.37
N ILE A 87 -6.11 -0.33 2.16
CA ILE A 87 -6.17 -1.69 1.64
C ILE A 87 -4.73 -2.19 1.44
N LEU A 88 -4.42 -3.39 1.93
CA LEU A 88 -3.13 -4.02 1.69
C LEU A 88 -3.32 -5.29 0.86
N ILE A 89 -2.54 -5.37 -0.22
CA ILE A 89 -2.44 -6.57 -1.05
C ILE A 89 -1.02 -7.10 -0.88
N VAL A 90 -0.87 -8.21 -0.15
CA VAL A 90 0.43 -8.77 0.21
C VAL A 90 0.62 -10.11 -0.49
N LYS A 91 1.64 -10.23 -1.34
CA LYS A 91 1.95 -11.51 -2.02
C LYS A 91 2.50 -12.55 -1.05
N SER A 92 3.42 -12.18 -0.17
CA SER A 92 3.98 -13.06 0.86
C SER A 92 3.80 -12.47 2.26
N ALA A 93 2.71 -12.85 2.93
CA ALA A 93 2.50 -12.57 4.34
C ALA A 93 3.14 -13.69 5.16
N HIS A 94 4.14 -13.37 5.98
CA HIS A 94 4.88 -14.37 6.75
C HIS A 94 5.29 -13.84 8.12
N PHE A 95 5.74 -14.73 8.98
CA PHE A 95 6.52 -14.41 10.18
C PHE A 95 7.63 -15.46 10.34
N TYR A 96 8.71 -15.11 11.03
CA TYR A 96 9.80 -16.05 11.26
C TYR A 96 9.50 -16.98 12.44
N LEU A 97 10.00 -18.23 12.41
CA LEU A 97 9.73 -19.21 13.47
C LEU A 97 10.17 -18.75 14.87
N ARG A 98 11.22 -17.93 14.96
CA ARG A 98 11.64 -17.30 16.23
C ARG A 98 10.56 -16.43 16.86
N ASP A 99 9.64 -15.89 16.06
CA ASP A 99 8.54 -15.03 16.48
C ASP A 99 7.24 -15.83 16.72
N ARG A 100 7.26 -17.16 16.58
CA ARG A 100 6.07 -18.02 16.67
C ARG A 100 5.34 -17.88 18.00
N GLU A 101 6.05 -17.94 19.12
CA GLU A 101 5.43 -17.85 20.46
C GLU A 101 4.75 -16.50 20.67
N LYS A 102 5.40 -15.42 20.25
CA LYS A 102 4.83 -14.07 20.26
C LYS A 102 3.55 -13.98 19.43
N VAL A 103 3.55 -14.55 18.22
CA VAL A 103 2.37 -14.55 17.34
C VAL A 103 1.23 -15.35 17.96
N LEU A 104 1.50 -16.54 18.50
CA LEU A 104 0.49 -17.37 19.16
C LEU A 104 -0.12 -16.67 20.39
N ALA A 105 0.72 -16.03 21.22
CA ALA A 105 0.25 -15.29 22.38
C ALA A 105 -0.67 -14.11 22.00
N ILE A 106 -0.50 -13.51 20.81
CA ILE A 106 -1.43 -12.49 20.30
C ILE A 106 -2.75 -13.12 19.88
N ILE A 107 -2.71 -14.24 19.15
CA ILE A 107 -3.92 -14.93 18.65
C ILE A 107 -4.78 -15.45 19.82
N GLU A 108 -4.16 -15.98 20.87
CA GLU A 108 -4.86 -16.50 22.04
C GLU A 108 -5.55 -15.41 22.87
N LYS A 109 -4.98 -14.19 22.91
CA LYS A 109 -5.59 -13.03 23.61
C LYS A 109 -6.78 -12.42 22.89
N VAL A 110 -7.01 -12.79 21.64
CA VAL A 110 -8.10 -12.25 20.80
C VAL A 110 -9.38 -13.09 20.92
N HIS A 111 -9.31 -14.25 21.58
CA HIS A 111 -10.46 -15.07 21.98
C HIS A 111 -10.80 -14.86 23.45
#